data_AF-A5G6U6-F1
#
_entry.id   AF-A5G6U6-F1
#
_cell.length_a   1.000
_cell.length_b   1.000
_cell.length_c   1.000
_cell.angle_alpha   90.00
_cell.angle_beta   90.00
_cell.angle_gamma   90.00
#
_symmetry.space_group_name_H-M   'P 1'
#
loop_
_entity.id
_entity.type
_entity.pdbx_description
1 polymer ?
#
loop_
_entity_poly.entity_id
_entity_poly.type
_entity_poly.pdbx_seq_one_letter_code
_entity_poly.pdbx_strand_id
1 'polypeptide(L)'
;MKTLCPFCDSDNTEKISVTEHFPIPFDNDVQFVHEQFRCNDCEEEGDFDNSYDRDLTKAITKANLASAPALMDSLVKSGKTMVYVEKALRLPYRTTARWKRGRISHSALALLRLIRFSPDLLELADDNFSEHAQAKYRLKQLCIFFDRHTINTSGSYNATDGKKELILEGSFLATPIVSSYEPKSTWGVITK
;
A
#
# COMPACT_ATOMS: atom_id res chain seq x y z
N MET A 1 -30.84 -11.07 -22.97
CA MET A 1 -31.10 -12.24 -22.10
C MET A 1 -31.69 -11.67 -20.82
N LYS A 2 -32.82 -12.21 -20.32
CA LYS A 2 -33.41 -11.74 -19.06
C LYS A 2 -32.63 -12.35 -17.90
N THR A 3 -32.30 -11.55 -16.89
CA THR A 3 -31.64 -12.01 -15.67
C THR A 3 -32.71 -12.50 -14.70
N LEU A 4 -32.65 -13.77 -14.31
CA LEU A 4 -33.58 -14.37 -13.34
C LEU A 4 -33.04 -14.17 -11.93
N CYS A 5 -33.92 -13.98 -10.96
CA CYS A 5 -33.55 -13.97 -9.56
C CYS A 5 -33.09 -15.37 -9.13
N PRO A 6 -31.88 -15.53 -8.55
CA PRO A 6 -31.38 -16.84 -8.12
C PRO A 6 -32.10 -17.40 -6.88
N PHE A 7 -32.95 -16.59 -6.21
CA PHE A 7 -33.64 -16.99 -4.98
C PHE A 7 -35.08 -17.46 -5.23
N CYS A 8 -35.82 -16.78 -6.13
CA CYS A 8 -37.24 -17.05 -6.37
C CYS A 8 -37.58 -17.37 -7.84
N ASP A 9 -36.58 -17.44 -8.73
CA ASP A 9 -36.72 -17.69 -10.18
C ASP A 9 -37.57 -16.66 -10.94
N SER A 10 -37.93 -15.53 -10.32
CA SER A 10 -38.65 -14.45 -10.99
C SER A 10 -37.80 -13.74 -12.07
N ASP A 11 -38.43 -13.35 -13.18
CA ASP A 11 -37.85 -12.50 -14.20
C ASP A 11 -38.10 -10.99 -13.98
N ASN A 12 -38.80 -10.65 -12.89
CA ASN A 12 -39.08 -9.28 -12.46
C ASN A 12 -37.89 -8.69 -11.68
N THR A 13 -36.77 -8.50 -12.37
CA THR A 13 -35.55 -7.89 -11.81
C THR A 13 -35.30 -6.51 -12.38
N GLU A 14 -34.87 -5.57 -11.53
CA GLU A 14 -34.41 -4.24 -11.93
C GLU A 14 -32.90 -4.09 -11.68
N LYS A 15 -32.24 -3.23 -12.45
CA LYS A 15 -30.85 -2.87 -12.23
C LYS A 15 -30.77 -1.65 -11.33
N ILE A 16 -29.98 -1.75 -10.27
CA ILE A 16 -29.67 -0.66 -9.35
C ILE A 16 -28.17 -0.32 -9.43
N SER A 17 -27.84 0.96 -9.22
CA SER A 17 -26.46 1.42 -9.20
C SER A 17 -25.97 1.53 -7.76
N VAL A 18 -24.84 0.90 -7.46
CA VAL A 18 -24.20 0.96 -6.15
C VAL A 18 -22.84 1.64 -6.29
N THR A 19 -22.51 2.50 -5.34
CA THR A 19 -21.23 3.20 -5.28
C THR A 19 -20.42 2.68 -4.11
N GLU A 20 -19.22 2.21 -4.38
CA GLU A 20 -18.27 1.74 -3.39
C GLU A 20 -16.99 2.57 -3.40
N HIS A 21 -16.30 2.56 -2.25
CA HIS A 21 -15.03 3.22 -2.06
C HIS A 21 -13.99 2.19 -1.64
N PHE A 22 -12.80 2.25 -2.24
CA PHE A 22 -11.67 1.44 -1.77
C PHE A 22 -10.39 2.26 -1.68
N PRO A 23 -9.56 2.00 -0.65
CA PRO A 23 -8.32 2.71 -0.46
C PRO A 23 -7.24 2.23 -1.42
N ILE A 24 -6.48 3.17 -1.98
CA ILE A 24 -5.28 2.89 -2.76
C ILE A 24 -4.04 3.31 -1.97
N PRO A 25 -3.10 2.39 -1.67
CA PRO A 25 -1.92 2.74 -0.90
C PRO A 25 -1.12 3.88 -1.55
N PHE A 26 -0.94 4.96 -0.78
CA PHE A 26 -0.21 6.18 -1.17
C PHE A 26 -0.85 6.98 -2.31
N ASP A 27 -2.15 6.81 -2.54
CA ASP A 27 -2.96 7.62 -3.45
C ASP A 27 -4.33 7.91 -2.82
N ASN A 28 -5.21 8.61 -3.52
CA ASN A 28 -6.57 8.85 -3.07
C ASN A 28 -7.44 7.59 -3.19
N ASP A 29 -8.46 7.51 -2.32
CA ASP A 29 -9.51 6.51 -2.43
C ASP A 29 -10.21 6.62 -3.79
N VAL A 30 -10.53 5.47 -4.37
CA VAL A 30 -11.21 5.40 -5.66
C VAL A 30 -12.67 5.06 -5.43
N GLN A 31 -13.53 5.81 -6.14
CA GLN A 31 -14.95 5.52 -6.26
C GLN A 31 -15.17 4.56 -7.43
N PHE A 32 -15.90 3.48 -7.17
CA PHE A 32 -16.33 2.51 -8.17
C PHE A 32 -17.84 2.42 -8.15
N VAL A 33 -18.43 2.53 -9.33
CA VAL A 33 -19.87 2.43 -9.52
C VAL A 33 -20.14 1.18 -10.33
N HIS A 34 -20.95 0.28 -9.80
CA HIS A 34 -21.37 -0.94 -10.47
C HIS A 34 -22.87 -1.12 -10.43
N GLU A 35 -23.34 -1.99 -11.34
CA GLU A 35 -24.73 -2.41 -11.38
C GLU A 35 -24.90 -3.65 -10.50
N GLN A 36 -25.96 -3.66 -9.71
CA GLN A 36 -26.49 -4.85 -9.06
C GLN A 36 -27.93 -5.05 -9.53
N PHE A 37 -28.48 -6.21 -9.25
CA PHE A 37 -29.88 -6.51 -9.55
C PHE A 37 -30.68 -6.55 -8.25
N ARG A 38 -31.89 -6.01 -8.29
CA ARG A 38 -32.91 -6.18 -7.25
C ARG A 38 -34.08 -6.97 -7.83
N CYS A 39 -34.56 -7.98 -7.13
CA CYS A 39 -35.80 -8.66 -7.48
C CYS A 39 -37.00 -7.91 -6.89
N ASN A 40 -37.97 -7.54 -7.71
CA ASN A 40 -39.17 -6.84 -7.23
C ASN A 40 -40.19 -7.77 -6.54
N ASP A 41 -40.03 -9.09 -6.67
CA ASP A 41 -40.97 -10.07 -6.09
C ASP A 41 -40.51 -10.61 -4.73
N CYS A 42 -39.20 -10.79 -4.51
CA CYS A 42 -38.65 -11.26 -3.23
C CYS A 42 -37.70 -10.28 -2.55
N GLU A 43 -37.50 -9.09 -3.12
CA GLU A 43 -36.65 -8.00 -2.61
C GLU A 43 -35.15 -8.33 -2.49
N GLU A 44 -34.70 -9.50 -2.97
CA GLU A 44 -33.29 -9.87 -2.96
C GLU A 44 -32.45 -8.96 -3.83
N GLU A 45 -31.28 -8.54 -3.34
CA GLU A 45 -30.30 -7.70 -4.05
C GLU A 45 -28.96 -8.43 -4.21
N GLY A 46 -28.37 -8.37 -5.40
CA GLY A 46 -27.04 -8.93 -5.60
C GLY A 46 -26.54 -8.93 -7.03
N ASP A 47 -25.38 -9.57 -7.22
CA ASP A 47 -24.77 -9.76 -8.53
C ASP A 47 -25.30 -11.04 -9.20
N PHE A 48 -26.48 -10.95 -9.81
CA PHE A 48 -27.13 -12.11 -10.43
C PHE A 48 -26.45 -12.57 -11.73
N ASP A 49 -25.63 -11.72 -12.36
CA ASP A 49 -24.93 -12.03 -13.62
C ASP A 49 -23.42 -12.30 -13.44
N ASN A 50 -22.95 -12.36 -12.18
CA ASN A 50 -21.55 -12.58 -11.82
C ASN A 50 -20.59 -11.58 -12.51
N SER A 51 -21.05 -10.36 -12.79
CA SER A 51 -20.25 -9.33 -13.45
C SER A 51 -19.41 -8.52 -12.47
N TYR A 52 -19.81 -8.45 -11.20
CA TYR A 52 -19.23 -7.61 -10.16
C TYR A 52 -17.76 -7.92 -9.94
N ASP A 53 -17.39 -9.16 -9.64
CA ASP A 53 -16.02 -9.55 -9.34
C ASP A 53 -15.05 -9.17 -10.46
N ARG A 54 -15.48 -9.36 -11.71
CA ARG A 54 -14.70 -9.04 -12.90
C ARG A 54 -14.48 -7.52 -13.01
N ASP A 55 -15.53 -6.74 -12.81
CA ASP A 55 -15.48 -5.30 -13.04
C ASP A 55 -14.84 -4.56 -11.86
N LEU A 56 -15.03 -5.05 -10.63
CA LEU A 56 -14.28 -4.66 -9.45
C LEU A 56 -12.79 -4.94 -9.62
N THR A 57 -12.40 -6.15 -10.02
CA THR A 57 -10.99 -6.51 -10.22
C THR A 57 -10.33 -5.61 -11.27
N LYS A 58 -11.03 -5.31 -12.37
CA LYS A 58 -10.54 -4.35 -13.37
C LYS A 58 -10.39 -2.94 -12.80
N ALA A 59 -11.37 -2.47 -12.03
CA ALA A 59 -11.33 -1.14 -11.41
C ALA A 59 -10.15 -1.01 -10.43
N ILE A 60 -10.00 -1.97 -9.52
CA ILE A 60 -8.88 -2.05 -8.57
C ILE A 60 -7.55 -2.11 -9.33
N THR A 61 -7.42 -2.95 -10.35
CA THR A 61 -6.19 -3.06 -11.15
C THR A 61 -5.85 -1.73 -11.82
N LYS A 62 -6.84 -1.09 -12.46
CA LYS A 62 -6.67 0.20 -13.11
C LYS A 62 -6.24 1.30 -12.13
N ALA A 63 -6.90 1.38 -10.98
CA ALA A 63 -6.57 2.32 -9.90
C ALA A 63 -5.14 2.11 -9.37
N ASN A 64 -4.77 0.86 -9.09
CA ASN A 64 -3.42 0.51 -8.64
C ASN A 64 -2.36 0.96 -9.65
N LEU A 65 -2.55 0.67 -10.94
CA LEU A 65 -1.59 1.08 -11.98
C LEU A 65 -1.50 2.61 -12.14
N ALA A 66 -2.63 3.30 -11.96
CA ALA A 66 -2.71 4.76 -12.00
C ALA A 66 -2.00 5.43 -10.82
N SER A 67 -1.72 4.72 -9.72
CA SER A 67 -0.98 5.26 -8.57
C SER A 67 0.54 5.36 -8.80
N ALA A 68 1.08 4.65 -9.79
CA ALA A 68 2.53 4.60 -10.04
C ALA A 68 3.18 5.97 -10.36
N PRO A 69 2.58 6.86 -11.18
CA PRO A 69 3.11 8.20 -11.40
C PRO A 69 3.22 9.03 -10.12
N ALA A 70 2.21 8.97 -9.24
CA ALA A 70 2.20 9.70 -7.98
C ALA A 70 3.32 9.21 -7.03
N LEU A 71 3.50 7.88 -6.95
CA LEU A 71 4.61 7.26 -6.21
C LEU A 71 5.97 7.74 -6.73
N MET A 72 6.16 7.74 -8.06
CA MET A 72 7.40 8.20 -8.70
C MET A 72 7.66 9.68 -8.44
N ASP A 73 6.66 10.54 -8.57
CA ASP A 73 6.78 11.97 -8.29
C ASP A 73 7.12 12.23 -6.83
N SER A 74 6.59 11.43 -5.90
CA SER A 74 6.95 11.51 -4.49
C SER A 74 8.42 11.16 -4.23
N LEU A 75 8.99 10.20 -4.96
CA LEU A 75 10.42 9.85 -4.85
C LEU A 75 11.31 10.97 -5.40
N VAL A 76 10.90 11.59 -6.51
CA VAL A 76 11.63 12.74 -7.06
C VAL A 76 11.61 13.91 -6.08
N LYS A 77 10.47 14.18 -5.43
CA LYS A 77 10.34 15.21 -4.38
C LYS A 77 11.23 14.93 -3.16
N SER A 78 11.53 13.67 -2.84
CA SER A 78 12.47 13.30 -1.77
C SER A 78 13.94 13.28 -2.22
N GLY A 79 14.24 13.81 -3.42
CA GLY A 79 15.61 13.90 -3.95
C GLY A 79 16.10 12.61 -4.64
N LYS A 80 15.25 11.58 -4.75
CA LYS A 80 15.60 10.33 -5.43
C LYS A 80 15.23 10.44 -6.92
N THR A 81 16.21 10.76 -7.76
CA THR A 81 15.99 10.93 -9.21
C THR A 81 15.62 9.61 -9.89
N MET A 82 14.91 9.68 -11.02
CA MET A 82 14.60 8.50 -11.84
C MET A 82 15.84 7.69 -12.23
N VAL A 83 16.93 8.39 -12.62
CA VAL A 83 18.20 7.77 -12.97
C VAL A 83 18.82 7.04 -11.76
N TYR A 84 18.75 7.66 -10.58
CA TYR A 84 19.23 7.03 -9.36
C TYR A 84 18.43 5.77 -9.02
N VAL A 85 17.10 5.80 -9.14
CA VAL A 85 16.25 4.63 -8.92
C VAL A 85 16.60 3.50 -9.90
N GLU A 86 16.79 3.81 -11.19
CA GLU A 86 17.20 2.82 -12.18
C GLU A 86 18.56 2.21 -11.84
N LYS A 87 19.54 3.04 -11.47
CA LYS A 87 20.88 2.59 -11.09
C LYS A 87 20.85 1.70 -9.84
N ALA A 88 20.25 2.19 -8.75
CA ALA A 88 20.21 1.50 -7.46
C ALA A 88 19.54 0.13 -7.56
N LEU A 89 18.48 0.02 -8.37
CA LEU A 89 17.73 -1.22 -8.58
C LEU A 89 18.22 -2.04 -9.78
N ARG A 90 19.28 -1.59 -10.47
CA ARG A 90 19.83 -2.22 -11.68
C ARG A 90 18.77 -2.46 -12.77
N LEU A 91 17.85 -1.51 -12.93
CA LEU A 91 16.79 -1.59 -13.92
C LEU A 91 17.31 -1.18 -15.30
N PRO A 92 16.74 -1.72 -16.39
CA PRO A 92 17.01 -1.24 -17.73
C PRO A 92 16.69 0.25 -17.87
N TYR A 93 17.42 0.94 -18.75
CA TYR A 93 17.21 2.35 -19.02
C TYR A 93 15.76 2.64 -19.45
N ARG A 94 15.19 3.76 -18.97
CA ARG A 94 13.80 4.21 -19.22
C ARG A 94 12.72 3.36 -18.55
N THR A 95 13.06 2.42 -17.68
CA THR A 95 12.08 1.64 -16.91
C THR A 95 11.23 2.56 -16.04
N THR A 96 11.85 3.49 -15.31
CA THR A 96 11.14 4.45 -14.46
C THR A 96 10.29 5.44 -15.26
N ALA A 97 10.73 5.81 -16.46
CA ALA A 97 9.94 6.62 -17.38
C ALA A 97 8.67 5.90 -17.85
N ARG A 98 8.71 4.57 -18.02
CA ARG A 98 7.51 3.74 -18.30
C ARG A 98 6.59 3.67 -17.09
N TRP A 99 7.14 3.50 -15.90
CA TRP A 99 6.36 3.47 -14.66
C TRP A 99 5.63 4.80 -14.43
N LYS A 100 6.28 5.94 -14.72
CA LYS A 100 5.66 7.27 -14.68
C LYS A 100 4.51 7.46 -15.69
N ARG A 101 4.40 6.58 -16.69
CA ARG A 101 3.27 6.52 -17.63
C ARG A 101 2.21 5.47 -17.25
N GLY A 102 2.28 4.93 -16.03
CA GLY A 102 1.38 3.86 -15.56
C GLY A 102 1.66 2.48 -16.16
N ARG A 103 2.72 2.32 -16.96
CA ARG A 103 3.10 1.03 -17.57
C ARG A 103 4.03 0.27 -16.64
N ILE A 104 3.47 -0.36 -15.62
CA ILE A 104 4.17 -1.07 -14.55
C ILE A 104 3.55 -2.44 -14.29
N SER A 105 4.34 -3.42 -13.85
CA SER A 105 3.80 -4.70 -13.37
C SER A 105 3.36 -4.60 -11.92
N HIS A 106 2.49 -5.51 -11.46
CA HIS A 106 2.08 -5.58 -10.05
C HIS A 106 3.27 -5.72 -9.09
N SER A 107 4.27 -6.54 -9.45
CA SER A 107 5.49 -6.71 -8.66
C SER A 107 6.32 -5.43 -8.55
N ALA A 108 6.48 -4.69 -9.66
CA ALA A 108 7.19 -3.43 -9.66
C ALA A 108 6.43 -2.34 -8.89
N LEU A 109 5.10 -2.34 -8.95
CA LEU A 109 4.27 -1.44 -8.15
C LEU A 109 4.43 -1.73 -6.66
N ALA A 110 4.41 -3.00 -6.26
CA ALA A 110 4.67 -3.40 -4.87
C ALA A 110 6.06 -2.93 -4.41
N LEU A 111 7.09 -3.08 -5.25
CA LEU A 111 8.43 -2.57 -4.97
C LEU A 111 8.45 -1.05 -4.81
N LEU A 112 7.76 -0.29 -5.68
CA LEU A 112 7.66 1.17 -5.53
C LEU A 112 7.00 1.58 -4.22
N ARG A 113 5.98 0.84 -3.76
CA ARG A 113 5.33 1.09 -2.46
C ARG A 113 6.30 0.87 -1.30
N LEU A 114 7.11 -0.19 -1.35
CA LEU A 114 8.14 -0.45 -0.34
C LEU A 114 9.21 0.64 -0.32
N ILE A 115 9.67 1.08 -1.50
CA ILE A 115 10.63 2.18 -1.62
C ILE A 115 10.02 3.49 -1.16
N ARG A 116 8.73 3.73 -1.42
CA ARG A 116 8.05 4.93 -0.93
C ARG A 116 7.92 4.94 0.58
N PHE A 117 7.69 3.77 1.19
CA PHE A 117 7.66 3.60 2.64
C PHE A 117 9.04 3.82 3.27
N SER A 118 10.10 3.25 2.66
CA SER A 118 11.49 3.43 3.10
C SER A 118 12.42 3.78 1.93
N PRO A 119 12.56 5.08 1.60
CA PRO A 119 13.38 5.53 0.47
C PRO A 119 14.87 5.21 0.62
N ASP A 120 15.33 5.02 1.85
CA ASP A 120 16.70 4.64 2.19
C ASP A 120 17.08 3.24 1.70
N LEU A 121 16.10 2.39 1.37
CA LEU A 121 16.35 1.10 0.71
C LEU A 121 17.09 1.27 -0.62
N LEU A 122 16.95 2.42 -1.30
CA LEU A 122 17.70 2.69 -2.52
C LEU A 122 19.20 2.88 -2.25
N GLU A 123 19.57 3.47 -1.10
CA GLU A 123 20.98 3.60 -0.71
C GLU A 123 21.58 2.24 -0.38
N LEU A 124 20.80 1.40 0.30
CA LEU A 124 21.17 0.02 0.57
C LEU A 124 21.36 -0.79 -0.72
N ALA A 125 20.47 -0.60 -1.71
CA ALA A 125 20.55 -1.28 -2.99
C ALA A 125 21.72 -0.79 -3.86
N ASP A 126 22.01 0.52 -3.88
CA ASP A 126 23.16 1.10 -4.61
C ASP A 126 24.51 0.57 -4.05
N ASP A 127 24.57 0.26 -2.75
CA ASP A 127 25.73 -0.42 -2.13
C ASP A 127 25.61 -1.96 -2.11
N ASN A 128 24.80 -2.52 -3.01
CA ASN A 128 24.64 -3.97 -3.23
C ASN A 128 24.31 -4.77 -1.97
N PHE A 129 23.60 -4.15 -1.02
CA PHE A 129 23.28 -4.77 0.26
C PHE A 129 24.52 -5.23 1.03
N SER A 130 25.64 -4.50 0.96
CA SER A 130 26.83 -4.79 1.76
C SER A 130 26.48 -4.87 3.25
N GLU A 131 27.20 -5.70 4.01
CA GLU A 131 26.98 -5.82 5.46
C GLU A 131 27.07 -4.46 6.16
N HIS A 132 28.01 -3.62 5.70
CA HIS A 132 28.18 -2.26 6.19
C HIS A 132 26.96 -1.38 5.91
N ALA A 133 26.41 -1.38 4.69
CA ALA A 133 25.20 -0.63 4.37
C ALA A 133 23.98 -1.17 5.13
N GLN A 134 23.87 -2.49 5.31
CA GLN A 134 22.80 -3.08 6.12
C GLN A 134 22.88 -2.61 7.58
N ALA A 135 24.06 -2.63 8.18
CA ALA A 135 24.27 -2.13 9.54
C ALA A 135 23.94 -0.64 9.64
N LYS A 136 24.42 0.18 8.70
CA LYS A 136 24.12 1.61 8.63
C LYS A 136 22.61 1.88 8.51
N TYR A 137 21.92 1.14 7.64
CA TYR A 137 20.47 1.23 7.46
C TYR A 137 19.74 0.93 8.77
N ARG A 138 20.08 -0.18 9.45
CA ARG A 138 19.46 -0.57 10.73
C ARG A 138 19.66 0.48 11.82
N LEU A 139 20.89 1.00 11.96
CA LEU A 139 21.19 2.07 12.92
C LEU A 139 20.41 3.34 12.61
N LYS A 140 20.32 3.73 11.33
CA LYS A 140 19.53 4.88 10.89
C LYS A 140 18.04 4.73 11.25
N GLN A 141 17.46 3.54 11.00
CA GLN A 141 16.05 3.29 11.38
C GLN A 141 15.84 3.37 12.90
N LEU A 142 16.79 2.87 13.69
CA LEU A 142 16.75 2.97 15.16
C LEU A 142 16.79 4.45 15.61
N CYS A 143 17.69 5.25 15.05
CA CYS A 143 17.76 6.68 15.35
C CYS A 143 16.46 7.41 14.95
N ILE A 144 15.93 7.16 13.74
CA ILE A 144 14.67 7.77 13.29
C ILE A 144 13.51 7.39 14.23
N PHE A 145 13.43 6.13 14.65
CA PHE A 145 12.42 5.68 15.60
C PHE A 145 12.56 6.42 16.93
N PHE A 146 13.79 6.50 17.46
CA PHE A 146 14.09 7.16 18.72
C PHE A 146 13.68 8.63 18.66
N ASP A 147 14.22 9.38 17.69
CA ASP A 147 13.97 10.82 17.51
C ASP A 147 12.48 11.16 17.36
N ARG A 148 11.66 10.25 16.80
CA ARG A 148 10.23 10.47 16.60
C ARG A 148 9.38 10.15 17.82
N HIS A 149 9.86 9.33 18.74
CA HIS A 149 9.04 8.75 19.81
C HIS A 149 9.56 9.06 21.22
N THR A 150 10.72 9.70 21.32
CA THR A 150 11.26 10.19 22.59
C THR A 150 11.41 11.71 22.58
N ILE A 151 11.36 12.29 23.77
CA ILE A 151 11.66 13.70 24.05
C ILE A 151 12.85 13.76 25.01
N ASN A 152 13.46 14.95 25.12
CA ASN A 152 14.65 15.18 25.93
C ASN A 152 15.79 14.22 25.54
N THR A 153 16.02 14.10 24.23
CA THR A 153 16.96 13.14 23.67
C THR A 153 18.41 13.59 23.85
N SER A 154 19.26 12.71 24.35
CA SER A 154 20.71 12.81 24.29
C SER A 154 21.28 11.58 23.57
N GLY A 155 22.37 11.78 22.85
CA GLY A 155 23.09 10.72 22.16
C GLY A 155 24.58 10.86 22.39
N SER A 156 25.27 9.76 22.66
CA SER A 156 26.73 9.73 22.69
C SER A 156 27.28 8.53 21.93
N TYR A 157 28.45 8.73 21.34
CA TYR A 157 29.20 7.68 20.66
C TYR A 157 30.56 7.56 21.35
N ASN A 158 30.85 6.36 21.84
CA ASN A 158 32.11 6.04 22.49
C ASN A 158 32.83 4.96 21.69
N ALA A 159 34.14 5.15 21.49
CA ALA A 159 34.99 4.14 20.89
C ALA A 159 36.20 3.91 21.81
N THR A 160 36.22 2.77 22.48
CA THR A 160 37.28 2.37 23.44
C THR A 160 37.73 0.96 23.10
N ASP A 161 39.04 0.78 22.91
CA ASP A 161 39.75 -0.49 22.69
C ASP A 161 38.91 -1.61 22.05
N GLY A 162 38.65 -1.46 20.75
CA GLY A 162 37.95 -2.47 19.94
C GLY A 162 36.43 -2.50 20.10
N LYS A 163 35.84 -1.74 21.03
CA LYS A 163 34.39 -1.57 21.19
C LYS A 163 33.94 -0.21 20.68
N LYS A 164 32.79 -0.21 20.00
CA LYS A 164 32.08 0.98 19.56
C LYS A 164 30.68 0.93 20.15
N GLU A 165 30.33 1.92 20.95
CA GLU A 165 29.05 2.00 21.65
C GLU A 165 28.31 3.25 21.20
N LEU A 166 27.04 3.07 20.85
CA LEU A 166 26.09 4.15 20.60
C LEU A 166 25.07 4.12 21.74
N ILE A 167 25.02 5.19 22.53
CA ILE A 167 24.09 5.35 23.64
C ILE A 167 23.05 6.40 23.23
N LEU A 168 21.77 6.03 23.30
CA LEU A 168 20.63 6.91 23.06
C LEU A 168 19.79 6.96 24.34
N GLU A 169 19.61 8.16 24.89
CA GLU A 169 18.86 8.43 26.11
C GLU A 169 17.72 9.39 25.82
N GLY A 170 16.55 9.16 26.42
CA GLY A 170 15.35 9.92 26.13
C GLY A 170 14.15 9.38 26.89
N SER A 171 13.11 10.21 27.00
CA SER A 171 11.85 9.84 27.65
C SER A 171 10.78 9.60 26.59
N PHE A 172 10.10 8.46 26.61
CA PHE A 172 9.02 8.20 25.66
C PHE A 172 7.85 9.15 25.89
N LEU A 173 7.29 9.67 24.80
CA LEU A 173 5.97 10.28 24.86
C LEU A 173 4.98 9.17 25.20
N ALA A 174 4.41 9.20 26.39
CA ALA A 174 3.28 8.35 26.76
C ALA A 174 2.08 8.73 25.89
N THR A 175 2.05 8.24 24.65
CA THR A 175 0.84 8.20 23.85
C THR A 175 0.07 6.97 24.32
N PRO A 176 -1.19 7.10 24.76
CA PRO A 176 -2.00 5.92 25.00
C PRO A 176 -2.09 5.17 23.68
N ILE A 177 -1.67 3.90 23.68
CA ILE A 177 -1.96 2.98 22.60
C ILE A 177 -3.49 2.84 22.62
N VAL A 178 -4.19 3.67 21.86
CA VAL A 178 -5.60 3.45 21.57
C VAL A 178 -5.65 2.24 20.66
N SER A 179 -5.76 1.06 21.28
CA SER A 179 -6.10 -0.19 20.63
C SER A 179 -7.56 -0.12 20.16
N SER A 180 -7.87 0.72 19.19
CA SER A 180 -9.15 0.68 18.48
C SER A 180 -8.95 -0.06 17.16
N TYR A 181 -8.62 -1.35 17.26
CA TYR A 181 -8.89 -2.30 16.19
C TYR A 181 -9.95 -3.26 16.73
N GLU A 182 -11.22 -2.83 16.67
CA GLU A 182 -12.33 -3.78 16.71
C GLU A 182 -12.46 -4.35 15.29
N PRO A 183 -12.12 -5.64 15.06
CA PRO A 183 -12.51 -6.27 13.82
C PRO A 183 -14.03 -6.37 13.81
N LYS A 184 -14.70 -5.49 13.07
CA LYS A 184 -16.07 -5.76 12.59
C LYS A 184 -15.98 -6.88 11.56
N SER A 185 -15.89 -8.11 12.04
CA SER A 185 -16.02 -9.32 11.22
C SER A 185 -17.14 -10.18 11.80
N THR A 186 -18.38 -9.80 11.55
CA THR A 186 -19.49 -10.74 11.54
C THR A 186 -19.41 -11.55 10.24
N TRP A 187 -18.60 -12.61 10.24
CA TRP A 187 -18.78 -13.70 9.28
C TRP A 187 -19.78 -14.66 9.91
N GLY A 188 -20.96 -14.76 9.31
CA GLY A 188 -21.98 -15.75 9.67
C GLY A 188 -21.38 -17.15 9.54
N VAL A 189 -21.44 -17.90 10.63
CA VAL A 189 -21.13 -19.33 10.64
C VAL A 189 -22.27 -20.02 9.89
N ILE A 190 -22.00 -20.48 8.67
CA ILE A 190 -22.85 -21.48 8.00
C ILE A 190 -22.41 -22.84 8.55
N THR A 191 -23.15 -23.36 9.54
CA THR A 191 -23.09 -24.78 9.88
C THR A 191 -23.88 -25.55 8.83
N LYS A 192 -23.22 -26.55 8.23
CA LYS A 192 -23.88 -27.62 7.47
C LYS A 192 -24.73 -28.51 8.37
#